data_AF-A0A4V3X9E0-F1
#
_entry.id   AF-A0A4V3X9E0-F1
#
_cell.length_a   1.000
_cell.length_b   1.000
_cell.length_c   1.000
_cell.angle_alpha   90.00
_cell.angle_beta   90.00
_cell.angle_gamma   90.00
#
_symmetry.space_group_name_H-M   'P 1'
#
loop_
_entity.id
_entity.type
_entity.pdbx_description
1 polymer ?
#
loop_
_entity_poly.entity_id
_entity_poly.type
_entity_poly.pdbx_seq_one_letter_code
_entity_poly.pdbx_strand_id
1 'polypeptide(L)'
;MDAMQSHSESTGIQTISAVQRHPKLYFTDGDIALSASKTDATPLVVFRVHRHILRSISLLPASGSNELYDEAPLVHLTDDADNSESLLKVLYNSSSSLAEFKRRDPDFPIFAGRVLKLATKYKVDSVRQAVVKHLESDWPTDLPGWHSYHADKVKHVESIFHNIHPNSAFSEPTSAIRVAMDHNIPSILPAAFYSLAQIDATDPWPSKQSPSIAARWDMLDSADLRFIRGKQALMFMMDMFTNIFSISGNRKCRAPRCASELDELKELYWTVHPDDLRFPDPLQWLNDYLTDLDDDGPLLCARCLVVFSSILSIPVTPDSNETYDGVPLVRLTDDADDFESLLKMMYIPSPPDLKHRDPGFPIFAGKVLKIADKYEVDSVRHAVVKQLESDWPKDLSEWYRFKADMEKQVELNGLKIIDSFSFNEPASAIRVAMDHDIPSILPIAFYTLAQVDMNPERPPQMGPAPRWDLLNANDFVRLMGGKQFMAVGMNELLEVFIIEQCSAQRCGNELTKLKATKFSMRELCIPDPLGWLYGVLKDLDRKDLCSACQGAVRKGILKTMEICWRHLPRVFEL
;
A
#
# COMPACT_ATOMS: atom_id res chain seq x y z
N MET A 1 94.29 -31.04 -7.38
CA MET A 1 92.89 -31.29 -7.79
C MET A 1 92.09 -30.09 -7.34
N ASP A 2 91.93 -29.17 -8.29
CA ASP A 2 90.84 -28.21 -8.51
C ASP A 2 90.23 -27.41 -7.35
N ALA A 3 90.56 -26.10 -7.41
CA ALA A 3 89.67 -24.96 -7.61
C ALA A 3 88.56 -24.64 -6.58
N MET A 4 88.78 -23.51 -5.89
CA MET A 4 87.98 -22.26 -5.90
C MET A 4 86.43 -22.30 -5.87
N GLN A 5 85.92 -21.36 -5.05
CA GLN A 5 84.65 -20.59 -5.10
C GLN A 5 83.76 -20.85 -3.88
N SER A 6 83.10 -19.87 -3.27
CA SER A 6 83.02 -18.41 -3.45
C SER A 6 82.13 -17.87 -2.32
N HIS A 7 82.44 -16.69 -1.81
CA HIS A 7 81.51 -15.87 -1.04
C HIS A 7 80.28 -15.51 -1.89
N SER A 8 79.09 -15.53 -1.31
CA SER A 8 77.96 -14.70 -1.76
C SER A 8 77.34 -13.97 -0.57
N GLU A 9 77.50 -12.66 -0.61
CA GLU A 9 76.88 -11.68 0.27
C GLU A 9 75.37 -11.62 0.04
N SER A 10 74.65 -11.38 1.13
CA SER A 10 73.22 -11.13 1.17
C SER A 10 72.87 -9.81 0.49
N THR A 11 72.14 -9.86 -0.62
CA THR A 11 71.34 -8.75 -1.12
C THR A 11 69.87 -9.16 -1.06
N GLY A 12 69.08 -8.41 -0.29
CA GLY A 12 67.68 -8.64 -0.07
C GLY A 12 66.89 -8.64 -1.38
N ILE A 13 66.29 -9.78 -1.68
CA ILE A 13 65.34 -9.94 -2.79
C ILE A 13 64.05 -9.24 -2.38
N GLN A 14 63.78 -8.08 -2.98
CA GLN A 14 62.42 -7.57 -3.09
C GLN A 14 61.63 -8.58 -3.93
N THR A 15 60.62 -9.17 -3.32
CA THR A 15 59.72 -10.15 -3.91
C THR A 15 59.16 -9.62 -5.23
N ILE A 16 59.49 -10.25 -6.36
CA ILE A 16 58.89 -9.94 -7.66
C ILE A 16 57.42 -10.33 -7.58
N SER A 17 56.53 -9.33 -7.45
CA SER A 17 55.10 -9.52 -7.66
C SER A 17 54.88 -10.14 -9.04
N ALA A 18 54.19 -11.27 -9.15
CA ALA A 18 53.88 -11.88 -10.44
C ALA A 18 53.23 -10.84 -11.37
N VAL A 19 53.82 -10.60 -12.55
CA VAL A 19 53.32 -9.64 -13.54
C VAL A 19 52.66 -10.40 -14.68
N GLN A 20 51.43 -10.03 -15.02
CA GLN A 20 50.64 -10.68 -16.07
C GLN A 20 50.36 -9.69 -17.20
N ARG A 21 50.66 -10.06 -18.44
CA ARG A 21 50.29 -9.27 -19.62
C ARG A 21 48.80 -9.42 -19.90
N HIS A 22 48.13 -8.32 -20.20
CA HIS A 22 46.71 -8.37 -20.57
C HIS A 22 46.53 -9.09 -21.92
N PRO A 23 45.62 -10.06 -22.07
CA PRO A 23 45.55 -10.90 -23.26
C PRO A 23 45.15 -10.16 -24.54
N LYS A 24 44.38 -9.06 -24.44
CA LYS A 24 43.83 -8.32 -25.59
C LYS A 24 44.29 -6.87 -25.74
N LEU A 25 44.84 -6.27 -24.68
CA LEU A 25 45.25 -4.86 -24.64
C LEU A 25 46.77 -4.75 -24.43
N TYR A 26 47.48 -5.70 -25.02
CA TYR A 26 48.94 -5.76 -25.03
C TYR A 26 49.40 -5.79 -26.49
N PHE A 27 49.48 -4.61 -27.07
CA PHE A 27 49.82 -4.43 -28.47
C PHE A 27 51.35 -4.47 -28.65
N THR A 28 51.82 -5.25 -29.62
CA THR A 28 53.26 -5.36 -29.91
C THR A 28 53.85 -4.05 -30.43
N ASP A 29 53.02 -3.20 -31.01
CA ASP A 29 53.32 -1.86 -31.53
C ASP A 29 52.98 -0.71 -30.56
N GLY A 30 52.49 -1.02 -29.34
CA GLY A 30 52.20 0.00 -28.33
C GLY A 30 53.46 0.74 -27.85
N ASP A 31 53.37 2.06 -27.68
CA ASP A 31 54.46 2.98 -27.34
C ASP A 31 54.44 3.46 -25.87
N ILE A 32 53.55 2.90 -25.05
CA ILE A 32 53.51 3.09 -23.59
C ILE A 32 52.96 1.84 -22.90
N ALA A 33 53.54 1.49 -21.75
CA ALA A 33 53.08 0.43 -20.89
C ALA A 33 52.38 1.03 -19.66
N LEU A 34 51.25 0.44 -19.25
CA LEU A 34 50.50 0.82 -18.05
C LEU A 34 50.38 -0.40 -17.14
N SER A 35 50.69 -0.26 -15.86
CA SER A 35 50.55 -1.33 -14.86
C SER A 35 49.45 -0.99 -13.86
N ALA A 36 48.62 -1.98 -13.50
CA ALA A 36 47.56 -1.82 -12.51
C ALA A 36 47.43 -3.10 -11.67
N SER A 37 47.04 -2.97 -10.40
CA SER A 37 46.80 -4.13 -9.53
C SER A 37 45.33 -4.55 -9.58
N LYS A 38 45.03 -5.83 -9.34
CA LYS A 38 43.67 -6.26 -8.96
C LYS A 38 43.41 -6.03 -7.48
N THR A 39 42.15 -5.83 -7.10
CA THR A 39 41.72 -5.23 -5.81
C THR A 39 42.14 -6.02 -4.54
N ASP A 40 42.69 -7.24 -4.60
CA ASP A 40 43.18 -7.99 -3.42
C ASP A 40 44.57 -8.66 -3.60
N ALA A 41 45.48 -7.96 -4.29
CA ALA A 41 46.88 -8.34 -4.58
C ALA A 41 47.11 -9.36 -5.72
N THR A 42 48.35 -9.32 -6.22
CA THR A 42 48.98 -9.98 -7.39
C THR A 42 48.20 -11.05 -8.17
N PRO A 43 48.21 -11.01 -9.52
CA PRO A 43 49.27 -10.38 -10.33
C PRO A 43 49.01 -8.92 -10.71
N LEU A 44 50.11 -8.18 -10.88
CA LEU A 44 50.11 -6.86 -11.51
C LEU A 44 49.79 -7.05 -12.99
N VAL A 45 48.71 -6.46 -13.48
CA VAL A 45 48.32 -6.55 -14.89
C VAL A 45 48.99 -5.43 -15.66
N VAL A 46 49.68 -5.77 -16.75
CA VAL A 46 50.32 -4.80 -17.64
C VAL A 46 49.57 -4.74 -18.96
N PHE A 47 49.21 -3.52 -19.34
CA PHE A 47 48.67 -3.12 -20.62
C PHE A 47 49.78 -2.47 -21.44
N ARG A 48 49.85 -2.74 -22.74
CA ARG A 48 50.77 -2.04 -23.65
C ARG A 48 49.95 -1.43 -24.77
N VAL A 49 49.87 -0.11 -24.78
CA VAL A 49 48.88 0.67 -25.53
C VAL A 49 49.53 1.83 -26.30
N HIS A 50 48.74 2.57 -27.08
CA HIS A 50 49.19 3.69 -27.90
C HIS A 50 48.92 5.03 -27.21
N ARG A 51 49.95 5.84 -26.95
CA ARG A 51 49.91 7.14 -26.26
C ARG A 51 48.85 8.09 -26.81
N HIS A 52 48.60 8.06 -28.11
CA HIS A 52 47.59 8.91 -28.73
C HIS A 52 46.16 8.66 -28.21
N ILE A 53 45.87 7.46 -27.71
CA ILE A 53 44.58 7.08 -27.09
C ILE A 53 44.46 7.68 -25.69
N LEU A 54 45.58 7.83 -24.98
CA LEU A 54 45.63 8.34 -23.61
C LEU A 54 45.61 9.88 -23.53
N ARG A 55 45.60 10.58 -24.67
CA ARG A 55 45.57 12.06 -24.71
C ARG A 55 44.37 12.65 -23.98
N SER A 56 43.23 11.98 -24.01
CA SER A 56 41.98 12.42 -23.38
C SER A 56 41.96 12.26 -21.86
N ILE A 57 42.81 11.40 -21.28
CA ILE A 57 42.91 11.14 -19.83
C ILE A 57 44.11 11.84 -19.18
N SER A 58 44.87 12.63 -19.95
CA SER A 58 46.07 13.35 -19.48
C SER A 58 47.10 12.47 -18.75
N LEU A 59 47.10 11.15 -18.98
CA LEU A 59 48.08 10.20 -18.43
C LEU A 59 49.43 10.24 -19.15
N LEU A 60 49.69 11.30 -19.93
CA LEU A 60 50.99 11.49 -20.52
C LEU A 60 51.98 11.78 -19.39
N PRO A 61 53.07 11.00 -19.25
CA PRO A 61 54.06 11.28 -18.24
C PRO A 61 54.57 12.71 -18.44
N ALA A 62 54.49 13.54 -17.39
CA ALA A 62 55.31 14.74 -17.31
C ALA A 62 56.75 14.27 -17.52
N SER A 63 57.43 14.85 -18.51
CA SER A 63 58.74 14.42 -19.00
C SER A 63 59.67 14.01 -17.85
N GLY A 64 59.85 12.70 -17.58
CA GLY A 64 60.62 12.26 -16.41
C GLY A 64 60.50 10.82 -15.89
N SER A 65 59.57 9.97 -16.35
CA SER A 65 59.54 8.55 -15.94
C SER A 65 60.57 7.73 -16.72
N ASN A 66 61.70 7.36 -16.08
CA ASN A 66 62.78 6.55 -16.67
C ASN A 66 62.52 5.03 -16.67
N GLU A 67 61.40 4.58 -16.11
CA GLU A 67 61.07 3.15 -16.03
C GLU A 67 60.52 2.66 -17.38
N LEU A 68 61.13 1.60 -17.93
CA LEU A 68 60.74 0.97 -19.19
C LEU A 68 60.24 -0.45 -18.92
N TYR A 69 59.23 -0.87 -19.67
CA TYR A 69 58.74 -2.25 -19.71
C TYR A 69 58.53 -2.66 -21.17
N ASP A 70 59.19 -3.73 -21.61
CA ASP A 70 59.27 -4.13 -23.03
C ASP A 70 59.62 -2.94 -23.95
N GLU A 71 60.67 -2.19 -23.61
CA GLU A 71 61.18 -1.02 -24.36
C GLU A 71 60.20 0.17 -24.48
N ALA A 72 59.05 0.13 -23.82
CA ALA A 72 58.09 1.22 -23.75
C ALA A 72 58.07 1.86 -22.35
N PRO A 73 57.90 3.19 -22.22
CA PRO A 73 57.80 3.82 -20.90
C PRO A 73 56.63 3.28 -20.08
N LEU A 74 56.91 2.93 -18.82
CA LEU A 74 55.96 2.33 -17.90
C LEU A 74 55.33 3.40 -17.00
N VAL A 75 54.01 3.35 -16.85
CA VAL A 75 53.25 4.18 -15.91
C VAL A 75 52.42 3.28 -14.99
N HIS A 76 52.66 3.38 -13.69
CA HIS A 76 51.89 2.65 -12.68
C HIS A 76 50.59 3.41 -12.38
N LEU A 77 49.46 2.78 -12.69
CA LEU A 77 48.12 3.26 -12.36
C LEU A 77 47.80 2.93 -10.91
N THR A 78 47.16 3.87 -10.22
CA THR A 78 46.63 3.67 -8.86
C THR A 78 45.26 3.00 -8.86
N ASP A 79 44.66 2.82 -10.03
CA ASP A 79 43.35 2.22 -10.21
C ASP A 79 43.43 0.71 -10.39
N ASP A 80 42.33 0.02 -10.11
CA ASP A 80 42.20 -1.41 -10.35
C ASP A 80 42.33 -1.77 -11.84
N ALA A 81 42.91 -2.93 -12.11
CA ALA A 81 43.17 -3.42 -13.46
C ALA A 81 41.89 -3.61 -14.29
N ASP A 82 40.80 -4.10 -13.72
CA ASP A 82 39.54 -4.33 -14.45
C ASP A 82 38.83 -3.00 -14.77
N ASN A 83 38.98 -1.99 -13.90
CA ASN A 83 38.54 -0.62 -14.17
C ASN A 83 39.33 0.00 -15.32
N SER A 84 40.65 -0.17 -15.28
CA SER A 84 41.58 0.35 -16.27
C SER A 84 41.35 -0.29 -17.64
N GLU A 85 41.15 -1.62 -17.68
CA GLU A 85 40.82 -2.35 -18.90
C GLU A 85 39.54 -1.80 -19.55
N SER A 86 38.48 -1.62 -18.74
CA SER A 86 37.18 -1.16 -19.21
C SER A 86 37.26 0.24 -19.83
N LEU A 87 37.97 1.18 -19.17
CA LEU A 87 38.19 2.52 -19.71
C LEU A 87 39.01 2.47 -21.02
N LEU A 88 40.08 1.68 -21.06
CA LEU A 88 40.94 1.56 -22.23
C LEU A 88 40.18 1.02 -23.44
N LYS A 89 39.30 0.02 -23.27
CA LYS A 89 38.43 -0.47 -24.35
C LYS A 89 37.62 0.67 -24.97
N VAL A 90 36.93 1.46 -24.15
CA VAL A 90 36.13 2.61 -24.63
C VAL A 90 36.99 3.67 -25.30
N LEU A 91 38.20 3.93 -24.80
CA LEU A 91 39.09 4.92 -25.42
C LEU A 91 39.62 4.49 -26.79
N TYR A 92 39.88 3.19 -26.97
CA TYR A 92 40.34 2.65 -28.25
C TYR A 92 39.26 2.68 -29.33
N ASN A 93 38.01 2.38 -28.96
CA ASN A 93 36.90 2.48 -29.89
C ASN A 93 35.58 2.66 -29.12
N SER A 94 35.21 3.91 -28.87
CA SER A 94 34.04 4.22 -28.04
C SER A 94 32.75 3.71 -28.65
N SER A 95 32.62 3.72 -29.99
CA SER A 95 31.41 3.23 -30.66
C SER A 95 31.37 1.71 -30.71
N SER A 96 32.48 1.02 -30.99
CA SER A 96 32.46 -0.46 -31.05
C SER A 96 32.39 -1.10 -29.67
N SER A 97 33.11 -0.58 -28.67
CA SER A 97 33.13 -1.18 -27.33
C SER A 97 31.82 -0.99 -26.57
N LEU A 98 31.09 0.11 -26.82
CA LEU A 98 29.73 0.25 -26.31
C LEU A 98 28.71 -0.57 -27.13
N ALA A 99 28.96 -0.78 -28.43
CA ALA A 99 28.12 -1.63 -29.28
C ALA A 99 28.34 -3.14 -29.06
N GLU A 100 29.39 -3.56 -28.36
CA GLU A 100 29.57 -4.94 -27.90
C GLU A 100 28.46 -5.34 -26.91
N PHE A 101 27.95 -4.38 -26.15
CA PHE A 101 26.79 -4.54 -25.30
C PHE A 101 25.53 -4.37 -26.14
N LYS A 102 24.64 -5.36 -26.02
CA LYS A 102 23.31 -5.24 -26.63
C LYS A 102 22.51 -4.20 -25.85
N ARG A 103 21.49 -3.62 -26.50
CA ARG A 103 20.53 -2.78 -25.78
C ARG A 103 19.94 -3.59 -24.62
N ARG A 104 19.91 -3.02 -23.41
CA ARG A 104 19.40 -3.64 -22.17
C ARG A 104 20.21 -4.84 -21.69
N ASP A 105 21.51 -4.85 -21.96
CA ASP A 105 22.40 -5.88 -21.46
C ASP A 105 22.53 -5.78 -19.93
N PRO A 106 22.28 -6.87 -19.18
CA PRO A 106 22.31 -6.86 -17.72
C PRO A 106 23.71 -6.64 -17.13
N ASP A 107 24.79 -6.84 -17.91
CA ASP A 107 26.17 -6.65 -17.46
C ASP A 107 26.69 -5.24 -17.80
N PHE A 108 25.97 -4.49 -18.65
CA PHE A 108 26.36 -3.14 -19.04
C PHE A 108 26.48 -2.18 -17.84
N PRO A 109 25.56 -2.14 -16.86
CA PRO A 109 25.72 -1.25 -15.70
C PRO A 109 27.03 -1.49 -14.95
N ILE A 110 27.43 -2.75 -14.77
CA ILE A 110 28.71 -3.10 -14.10
C ILE A 110 29.88 -2.55 -14.89
N PHE A 111 29.89 -2.75 -16.21
CA PHE A 111 30.89 -2.16 -17.09
C PHE A 111 30.88 -0.63 -17.02
N ALA A 112 29.70 -0.02 -17.07
CA ALA A 112 29.52 1.42 -17.00
C ALA A 112 30.08 1.99 -15.69
N GLY A 113 29.81 1.39 -14.53
CA GLY A 113 30.36 1.83 -13.25
C GLY A 113 31.89 1.85 -13.24
N ARG A 114 32.53 0.81 -13.77
CA ARG A 114 34.00 0.74 -13.90
C ARG A 114 34.55 1.89 -14.75
N VAL A 115 33.91 2.17 -15.90
CA VAL A 115 34.33 3.26 -16.80
C VAL A 115 34.03 4.63 -16.21
N LEU A 116 32.85 4.84 -15.62
CA LEU A 116 32.42 6.12 -15.06
C LEU A 116 33.28 6.54 -13.87
N LYS A 117 33.69 5.59 -13.03
CA LYS A 117 34.64 5.83 -11.94
C LYS A 117 35.92 6.48 -12.44
N LEU A 118 36.53 5.90 -13.47
CA LEU A 118 37.78 6.42 -14.02
C LEU A 118 37.58 7.64 -14.91
N ALA A 119 36.53 7.68 -15.72
CA ALA A 119 36.21 8.84 -16.57
C ALA A 119 35.97 10.09 -15.72
N THR A 120 35.35 9.96 -14.54
CA THR A 120 35.18 11.07 -13.58
C THR A 120 36.53 11.46 -12.97
N LYS A 121 37.34 10.49 -12.50
CA LYS A 121 38.67 10.73 -11.94
C LYS A 121 39.59 11.47 -12.91
N TYR A 122 39.62 11.02 -14.17
CA TYR A 122 40.48 11.55 -15.23
C TYR A 122 39.83 12.65 -16.07
N LYS A 123 38.62 13.10 -15.70
CA LYS A 123 37.87 14.19 -16.36
C LYS A 123 37.69 13.98 -17.87
N VAL A 124 37.35 12.75 -18.27
CA VAL A 124 37.05 12.40 -19.66
C VAL A 124 35.57 12.57 -19.93
N ASP A 125 35.15 13.82 -20.05
CA ASP A 125 33.72 14.12 -20.13
C ASP A 125 33.05 13.49 -21.35
N SER A 126 33.74 13.35 -22.47
CA SER A 126 33.20 12.70 -23.68
C SER A 126 32.88 11.22 -23.46
N VAL A 127 33.76 10.49 -22.76
CA VAL A 127 33.54 9.08 -22.41
C VAL A 127 32.46 8.94 -21.36
N ARG A 128 32.50 9.79 -20.32
CA ARG A 128 31.45 9.82 -19.30
C ARG A 128 30.08 10.05 -19.95
N GLN A 129 29.96 11.06 -20.81
CA GLN A 129 28.73 11.37 -21.52
C GLN A 129 28.27 10.22 -22.42
N ALA A 130 29.19 9.57 -23.15
CA ALA A 130 28.84 8.44 -24.01
C ALA A 130 28.29 7.24 -23.21
N VAL A 131 28.93 6.92 -22.07
CA VAL A 131 28.52 5.81 -21.20
C VAL A 131 27.23 6.12 -20.47
N VAL A 132 27.08 7.33 -19.90
CA VAL A 132 25.83 7.76 -19.26
C VAL A 132 24.69 7.75 -20.28
N LYS A 133 24.92 8.27 -21.49
CA LYS A 133 23.91 8.28 -22.55
C LYS A 133 23.49 6.87 -22.95
N HIS A 134 24.42 5.92 -23.00
CA HIS A 134 24.07 4.52 -23.27
C HIS A 134 23.25 3.94 -22.12
N LEU A 135 23.65 4.18 -20.86
CA LEU A 135 22.92 3.72 -19.68
C LEU A 135 21.51 4.32 -19.62
N GLU A 136 21.36 5.61 -19.87
CA GLU A 136 20.07 6.29 -19.97
C GLU A 136 19.23 5.82 -21.17
N SER A 137 19.83 5.24 -22.21
CA SER A 137 19.08 4.68 -23.35
C SER A 137 18.46 3.32 -23.07
N ASP A 138 18.94 2.65 -22.02
CA ASP A 138 18.45 1.35 -21.55
C ASP A 138 17.34 1.46 -20.49
N TRP A 139 17.18 2.64 -19.89
CA TRP A 139 16.19 2.91 -18.85
C TRP A 139 15.25 4.05 -19.25
N PRO A 140 13.93 3.88 -19.10
CA PRO A 140 13.01 4.95 -19.43
C PRO A 140 13.13 6.10 -18.44
N THR A 141 13.13 7.33 -18.95
CA THR A 141 13.20 8.55 -18.13
C THR A 141 11.92 9.39 -18.21
N ASP A 142 11.01 8.99 -19.10
CA ASP A 142 9.69 9.56 -19.30
C ASP A 142 8.68 8.44 -19.62
N LEU A 143 7.40 8.80 -19.64
CA LEU A 143 6.31 7.85 -19.87
C LEU A 143 6.33 7.21 -21.28
N PRO A 144 6.57 7.95 -22.39
CA PRO A 144 6.72 7.33 -23.71
C PRO A 144 7.88 6.34 -23.79
N GLY A 145 9.01 6.67 -23.15
CA GLY A 145 10.14 5.76 -23.01
C GLY A 145 9.76 4.51 -22.22
N TRP A 146 8.94 4.67 -21.17
CA TRP A 146 8.44 3.55 -20.38
C TRP A 146 7.57 2.60 -21.21
N HIS A 147 6.66 3.10 -22.06
CA HIS A 147 5.89 2.25 -22.99
C HIS A 147 6.78 1.42 -23.92
N SER A 148 7.80 2.05 -24.53
CA SER A 148 8.76 1.32 -25.39
C SER A 148 9.58 0.31 -24.59
N TYR A 149 9.96 0.67 -23.36
CA TYR A 149 10.69 -0.23 -22.46
C TYR A 149 9.87 -1.48 -22.14
N HIS A 150 8.63 -1.27 -21.71
CA HIS A 150 7.69 -2.33 -21.37
C HIS A 150 7.42 -3.25 -22.58
N ALA A 151 7.13 -2.68 -23.76
CA ALA A 151 6.86 -3.46 -24.96
C ALA A 151 8.00 -4.42 -25.34
N ASP A 152 9.27 -4.01 -25.24
CA ASP A 152 10.35 -4.94 -25.51
C ASP A 152 10.59 -5.93 -24.36
N LYS A 153 10.22 -5.58 -23.11
CA LYS A 153 10.22 -6.53 -21.97
C LYS A 153 9.27 -7.69 -22.22
N VAL A 154 8.04 -7.39 -22.66
CA VAL A 154 7.00 -8.39 -22.99
C VAL A 154 7.48 -9.32 -24.11
N LYS A 155 7.92 -8.76 -25.24
CA LYS A 155 8.46 -9.55 -26.37
C LYS A 155 9.62 -10.46 -25.95
N HIS A 156 10.47 -9.96 -25.07
CA HIS A 156 11.61 -10.72 -24.56
C HIS A 156 11.15 -11.91 -23.72
N VAL A 157 10.20 -11.72 -22.79
CA VAL A 157 9.61 -12.80 -21.99
C VAL A 157 8.93 -13.85 -22.89
N GLU A 158 8.15 -13.43 -23.88
CA GLU A 158 7.52 -14.34 -24.85
C GLU A 158 8.58 -15.17 -25.61
N SER A 159 9.69 -14.55 -26.02
CA SER A 159 10.78 -15.25 -26.72
C SER A 159 11.47 -16.32 -25.86
N ILE A 160 11.55 -16.11 -24.55
CA ILE A 160 12.07 -17.11 -23.59
C ILE A 160 11.06 -18.24 -23.42
N PHE A 161 9.77 -17.92 -23.22
CA PHE A 161 8.71 -18.91 -23.06
C PHE A 161 8.62 -19.85 -24.28
N HIS A 162 8.80 -19.31 -25.48
CA HIS A 162 8.84 -20.09 -26.71
C HIS A 162 10.21 -20.74 -27.01
N ASN A 163 11.17 -20.69 -26.08
CA ASN A 163 12.54 -21.22 -26.22
C ASN A 163 13.31 -20.70 -27.45
N ILE A 164 12.95 -19.51 -27.94
CA ILE A 164 13.60 -18.89 -29.11
C ILE A 164 14.96 -18.32 -28.69
N HIS A 165 15.00 -17.67 -27.52
CA HIS A 165 16.22 -17.09 -26.94
C HIS A 165 16.33 -17.38 -25.43
N PRO A 166 16.57 -18.65 -25.02
CA PRO A 166 16.47 -19.07 -23.61
C PRO A 166 17.51 -18.44 -22.67
N ASN A 167 18.55 -17.81 -23.22
CA ASN A 167 19.65 -17.19 -22.45
C ASN A 167 19.72 -15.67 -22.66
N SER A 168 18.67 -15.02 -23.19
CA SER A 168 18.64 -13.57 -23.30
C SER A 168 18.25 -12.97 -21.95
N ALA A 169 19.11 -12.11 -21.41
CA ALA A 169 18.83 -11.34 -20.21
C ALA A 169 18.38 -9.92 -20.58
N PHE A 170 17.63 -9.30 -19.69
CA PHE A 170 17.04 -7.97 -19.85
C PHE A 170 17.64 -7.02 -18.80
N SER A 171 17.44 -5.70 -18.93
CA SER A 171 18.03 -4.68 -18.05
C SER A 171 17.96 -5.08 -16.59
N GLU A 172 19.12 -5.24 -15.94
CA GLU A 172 19.19 -5.68 -14.55
C GLU A 172 19.11 -4.46 -13.62
N PRO A 173 18.04 -4.32 -12.82
CA PRO A 173 17.76 -3.08 -12.09
C PRO A 173 18.74 -2.79 -10.96
N THR A 174 19.30 -3.81 -10.32
CA THR A 174 20.09 -3.62 -9.10
C THR A 174 21.44 -2.98 -9.38
N SER A 175 22.17 -3.54 -10.34
CA SER A 175 23.44 -3.00 -10.81
C SER A 175 23.25 -1.60 -11.41
N ALA A 176 22.13 -1.34 -12.09
CA ALA A 176 21.78 -0.01 -12.58
C ALA A 176 21.54 1.00 -11.45
N ILE A 177 20.76 0.62 -10.42
CA ILE A 177 20.54 1.46 -9.22
C ILE A 177 21.88 1.79 -8.56
N ARG A 178 22.71 0.78 -8.32
CA ARG A 178 24.02 0.95 -7.67
C ARG A 178 24.88 1.96 -8.44
N VAL A 179 25.04 1.75 -9.74
CA VAL A 179 25.88 2.59 -10.61
C VAL A 179 25.33 4.01 -10.70
N ALA A 180 24.01 4.16 -10.78
CA ALA A 180 23.38 5.47 -10.80
C ALA A 180 23.56 6.24 -9.49
N MET A 181 23.44 5.56 -8.35
CA MET A 181 23.70 6.15 -7.03
C MET A 181 25.17 6.57 -6.90
N ASP A 182 26.10 5.65 -7.21
CA ASP A 182 27.54 5.87 -7.05
C ASP A 182 28.08 7.00 -7.95
N HIS A 183 27.46 7.20 -9.13
CA HIS A 183 27.89 8.18 -10.12
C HIS A 183 26.93 9.36 -10.30
N ASN A 184 25.97 9.53 -9.39
CA ASN A 184 24.98 10.60 -9.38
C ASN A 184 24.26 10.76 -10.73
N ILE A 185 23.60 9.68 -11.17
CA ILE A 185 22.77 9.61 -12.39
C ILE A 185 21.32 9.37 -11.96
N PRO A 186 20.67 10.37 -11.35
CA PRO A 186 19.34 10.18 -10.79
C PRO A 186 18.25 9.93 -11.86
N SER A 187 18.53 10.23 -13.13
CA SER A 187 17.60 10.11 -14.25
C SER A 187 17.02 8.70 -14.41
N ILE A 188 17.83 7.65 -14.15
CA ILE A 188 17.41 6.26 -14.34
C ILE A 188 16.84 5.61 -13.06
N LEU A 189 17.07 6.21 -11.88
CA LEU A 189 16.69 5.61 -10.60
C LEU A 189 15.19 5.32 -10.47
N PRO A 190 14.26 6.23 -10.86
CA PRO A 190 12.84 5.95 -10.73
C PRO A 190 12.42 4.69 -11.49
N ALA A 191 12.85 4.56 -12.74
CA ALA A 191 12.52 3.40 -13.58
C ALA A 191 13.19 2.11 -13.12
N ALA A 192 14.43 2.20 -12.61
CA ALA A 192 15.16 1.05 -12.09
C ALA A 192 14.56 0.53 -10.78
N PHE A 193 14.22 1.40 -9.83
CA PHE A 193 13.50 1.01 -8.61
C PHE A 193 12.09 0.49 -8.90
N TYR A 194 11.38 1.11 -9.85
CA TYR A 194 10.08 0.63 -10.32
C TYR A 194 10.18 -0.78 -10.89
N SER A 195 11.17 -1.02 -11.77
CA SER A 195 11.41 -2.34 -12.35
C SER A 195 11.81 -3.37 -11.30
N LEU A 196 12.62 -3.00 -10.31
CA LEU A 196 12.97 -3.88 -9.18
C LEU A 196 11.74 -4.25 -8.35
N ALA A 197 10.74 -3.37 -8.23
CA ALA A 197 9.56 -3.60 -7.38
C ALA A 197 8.66 -4.71 -7.92
N GLN A 198 8.73 -4.90 -9.23
CA GLN A 198 8.05 -5.95 -9.98
C GLN A 198 8.77 -7.31 -9.92
N ILE A 199 9.95 -7.41 -9.32
CA ILE A 199 10.74 -8.66 -9.27
C ILE A 199 10.56 -9.33 -7.90
N ASP A 200 10.50 -10.66 -7.90
CA ASP A 200 10.47 -11.46 -6.67
C ASP A 200 11.85 -11.48 -6.01
N ALA A 201 11.90 -11.05 -4.75
CA ALA A 201 13.12 -11.06 -3.94
C ALA A 201 13.68 -12.46 -3.69
N THR A 202 12.87 -13.50 -3.89
CA THR A 202 13.29 -14.90 -3.76
C THR A 202 13.90 -15.49 -5.01
N ASP A 203 13.78 -14.80 -6.16
CA ASP A 203 14.38 -15.27 -7.41
C ASP A 203 15.88 -14.93 -7.44
N PRO A 204 16.77 -15.95 -7.43
CA PRO A 204 18.21 -15.73 -7.43
C PRO A 204 18.68 -15.20 -8.79
N TRP A 205 19.80 -14.47 -8.82
CA TRP A 205 20.47 -14.13 -10.07
C TRP A 205 21.59 -15.13 -10.40
N PRO A 206 21.66 -15.67 -11.63
CA PRO A 206 20.61 -15.66 -12.66
C PRO A 206 19.42 -16.57 -12.26
N SER A 207 18.19 -16.20 -12.65
CA SER A 207 17.00 -16.99 -12.27
C SER A 207 16.98 -18.34 -12.97
N LYS A 208 16.57 -19.36 -12.21
CA LYS A 208 16.36 -20.72 -12.72
C LYS A 208 15.09 -20.86 -13.55
N GLN A 209 14.16 -19.90 -13.42
CA GLN A 209 12.84 -19.94 -14.04
C GLN A 209 12.72 -18.93 -15.18
N SER A 210 13.26 -17.71 -15.03
CA SER A 210 13.25 -16.69 -16.08
C SER A 210 14.34 -15.63 -15.85
N PRO A 211 15.44 -15.61 -16.63
CA PRO A 211 16.53 -14.65 -16.48
C PRO A 211 16.12 -13.18 -16.62
N SER A 212 14.96 -12.89 -17.22
CA SER A 212 14.45 -11.53 -17.45
C SER A 212 13.68 -10.92 -16.27
N ILE A 213 13.42 -11.72 -15.24
CA ILE A 213 12.63 -11.35 -14.04
C ILE A 213 13.47 -11.62 -12.79
N ALA A 214 14.76 -11.31 -12.85
CA ALA A 214 15.69 -11.57 -11.76
C ALA A 214 16.55 -10.34 -11.52
N ALA A 215 17.07 -10.24 -10.29
CA ALA A 215 17.87 -9.10 -9.86
C ALA A 215 19.09 -9.57 -9.07
N ARG A 216 20.21 -8.86 -9.20
CA ARG A 216 21.46 -9.11 -8.46
C ARG A 216 21.33 -8.59 -7.02
N TRP A 217 20.47 -9.23 -6.24
CA TRP A 217 20.14 -8.79 -4.88
C TRP A 217 21.37 -8.59 -3.98
N ASP A 218 22.48 -9.27 -4.26
CA ASP A 218 23.78 -9.13 -3.57
C ASP A 218 24.46 -7.77 -3.79
N MET A 219 24.04 -7.01 -4.79
CA MET A 219 24.54 -5.67 -5.08
C MET A 219 23.75 -4.55 -4.36
N LEU A 220 22.64 -4.87 -3.69
CA LEU A 220 21.95 -3.93 -2.79
C LEU A 220 22.64 -3.89 -1.42
N ASP A 221 22.65 -2.71 -0.81
CA ASP A 221 23.17 -2.50 0.54
C ASP A 221 22.10 -1.90 1.44
N SER A 222 22.44 -1.65 2.70
CA SER A 222 21.53 -1.09 3.69
C SER A 222 21.04 0.34 3.37
N ALA A 223 21.64 1.05 2.40
CA ALA A 223 21.17 2.37 1.97
C ALA A 223 20.11 2.32 0.85
N ASP A 224 19.80 1.11 0.36
CA ASP A 224 18.81 0.83 -0.69
C ASP A 224 17.45 0.41 -0.14
N LEU A 225 17.20 0.64 1.15
CA LEU A 225 15.90 0.39 1.77
C LEU A 225 14.75 1.21 1.12
N ARG A 226 15.12 2.16 0.23
CA ARG A 226 14.29 3.01 -0.65
C ARG A 226 13.33 2.17 -1.41
N PHE A 227 13.86 1.03 -1.82
CA PHE A 227 13.16 0.02 -2.55
C PHE A 227 11.94 -0.51 -1.79
N ILE A 228 12.09 -0.85 -0.51
CA ILE A 228 11.02 -1.45 0.29
C ILE A 228 9.89 -0.44 0.52
N ARG A 229 10.25 0.79 0.91
CA ARG A 229 9.27 1.89 1.08
C ARG A 229 8.60 2.26 -0.23
N GLY A 230 9.36 2.32 -1.32
CA GLY A 230 8.85 2.60 -2.66
C GLY A 230 7.89 1.52 -3.15
N LYS A 231 8.20 0.24 -2.93
CA LYS A 231 7.33 -0.89 -3.28
C LYS A 231 6.01 -0.84 -2.52
N GLN A 232 6.04 -0.58 -1.21
CA GLN A 232 4.83 -0.41 -0.40
C GLN A 232 3.99 0.81 -0.86
N ALA A 233 4.63 1.93 -1.18
CA ALA A 233 3.95 3.11 -1.71
C ALA A 233 3.35 2.88 -3.11
N LEU A 234 4.00 2.08 -3.96
CA LEU A 234 3.48 1.70 -5.28
C LEU A 234 2.23 0.83 -5.17
N MET A 235 2.23 -0.16 -4.27
CA MET A 235 1.04 -0.97 -3.97
C MET A 235 -0.11 -0.10 -3.48
N PHE A 236 0.18 0.89 -2.63
CA PHE A 236 -0.80 1.87 -2.18
C PHE A 236 -1.30 2.79 -3.31
N MET A 237 -0.43 3.20 -4.24
CA MET A 237 -0.86 3.97 -5.40
C MET A 237 -1.79 3.17 -6.31
N MET A 238 -1.55 1.87 -6.53
CA MET A 238 -2.47 1.01 -7.27
C MET A 238 -3.87 1.00 -6.63
N ASP A 239 -3.93 0.92 -5.30
CA ASP A 239 -5.18 1.01 -4.53
C ASP A 239 -5.79 2.43 -4.58
N MET A 240 -4.98 3.49 -4.58
CA MET A 240 -5.48 4.85 -4.74
C MET A 240 -6.05 5.08 -6.14
N PHE A 241 -5.43 4.56 -7.20
CA PHE A 241 -5.89 4.73 -8.57
C PHE A 241 -7.29 4.17 -8.74
N THR A 242 -7.57 2.94 -8.29
CA THR A 242 -8.93 2.34 -8.32
C THR A 242 -9.97 3.19 -7.57
N ASN A 243 -9.55 3.91 -6.52
CA ASN A 243 -10.41 4.83 -5.76
C ASN A 243 -10.57 6.24 -6.37
N ILE A 244 -9.62 6.69 -7.18
CA ILE A 244 -9.78 7.92 -7.97
C ILE A 244 -10.89 7.73 -9.02
N PHE A 245 -11.06 6.52 -9.54
CA PHE A 245 -12.22 6.11 -10.34
C PHE A 245 -13.53 6.04 -9.53
N SER A 246 -13.49 6.20 -8.20
CA SER A 246 -14.67 6.32 -7.32
C SER A 246 -15.01 7.77 -6.93
N ILE A 247 -14.11 8.74 -7.19
CA ILE A 247 -14.48 10.16 -7.13
C ILE A 247 -15.31 10.45 -8.36
N SER A 248 -16.62 10.18 -8.25
CA SER A 248 -17.72 10.78 -9.00
C SER A 248 -17.20 11.86 -9.95
N GLY A 249 -17.00 11.47 -11.22
CA GLY A 249 -16.32 12.28 -12.21
C GLY A 249 -16.73 13.73 -12.05
N ASN A 250 -15.79 14.60 -11.64
CA ASN A 250 -15.95 16.03 -11.38
C ASN A 250 -17.42 16.42 -11.23
N ARG A 251 -18.02 16.60 -10.03
CA ARG A 251 -19.47 16.82 -9.73
C ARG A 251 -20.35 17.64 -10.74
N LYS A 252 -19.74 18.24 -11.75
CA LYS A 252 -20.27 18.84 -12.98
C LYS A 252 -20.22 17.96 -14.27
N CYS A 253 -19.67 16.73 -14.31
CA CYS A 253 -19.73 15.84 -15.49
C CYS A 253 -21.11 15.17 -15.50
N ARG A 254 -21.83 15.31 -16.62
CA ARG A 254 -23.23 14.86 -16.78
C ARG A 254 -23.36 13.73 -17.80
N ALA A 255 -22.25 13.17 -18.28
CA ALA A 255 -22.26 12.08 -19.23
C ALA A 255 -22.55 10.77 -18.48
N PRO A 256 -23.73 10.13 -18.69
CA PRO A 256 -24.12 8.94 -17.94
C PRO A 256 -23.20 7.74 -18.20
N ARG A 257 -22.63 7.68 -19.40
CA ARG A 257 -21.70 6.67 -19.89
C ARG A 257 -20.31 6.73 -19.22
N CYS A 258 -19.98 7.77 -18.46
CA CYS A 258 -18.72 7.77 -17.73
C CYS A 258 -18.83 6.91 -16.47
N ALA A 259 -19.97 6.92 -15.77
CA ALA A 259 -20.11 6.25 -14.48
C ALA A 259 -20.13 4.72 -14.60
N SER A 260 -20.87 4.18 -15.57
CA SER A 260 -20.94 2.73 -15.83
C SER A 260 -19.59 2.17 -16.29
N GLU A 261 -18.92 2.86 -17.20
CA GLU A 261 -17.62 2.45 -17.73
C GLU A 261 -16.53 2.55 -16.66
N LEU A 262 -16.56 3.58 -15.78
CA LEU A 262 -15.70 3.70 -14.60
C LEU A 262 -15.85 2.51 -13.63
N ASP A 263 -17.04 1.92 -13.53
CA ASP A 263 -17.31 0.77 -12.65
C ASP A 263 -16.96 -0.56 -13.34
N GLU A 264 -17.20 -0.73 -14.64
CA GLU A 264 -16.76 -1.92 -15.39
C GLU A 264 -15.24 -2.08 -15.41
N LEU A 265 -14.49 -0.98 -15.49
CA LEU A 265 -13.03 -0.98 -15.47
C LEU A 265 -12.43 -1.43 -14.12
N LYS A 266 -13.13 -1.14 -13.02
CA LYS A 266 -12.74 -1.63 -11.69
C LYS A 266 -12.84 -3.15 -11.62
N GLU A 267 -13.90 -3.71 -12.20
CA GLU A 267 -14.15 -5.16 -12.20
C GLU A 267 -13.19 -5.92 -13.14
N LEU A 268 -12.84 -5.33 -14.29
CA LEU A 268 -11.88 -5.93 -15.22
C LEU A 268 -10.46 -6.03 -14.62
N TYR A 269 -10.04 -5.05 -13.84
CA TYR A 269 -8.71 -5.02 -13.22
C TYR A 269 -8.45 -6.22 -12.29
N TRP A 270 -9.37 -6.47 -11.34
CA TRP A 270 -9.21 -7.52 -10.33
C TRP A 270 -9.32 -8.94 -10.91
N THR A 271 -9.89 -9.07 -12.11
CA THR A 271 -10.08 -10.36 -12.76
C THR A 271 -8.90 -10.76 -13.66
N VAL A 272 -8.18 -9.79 -14.23
CA VAL A 272 -7.08 -10.04 -15.17
C VAL A 272 -5.70 -10.09 -14.49
N HIS A 273 -5.50 -9.36 -13.38
CA HIS A 273 -4.17 -9.22 -12.75
C HIS A 273 -4.13 -9.60 -11.25
N PRO A 274 -4.44 -10.85 -10.88
CA PRO A 274 -4.44 -11.27 -9.47
C PRO A 274 -3.04 -11.25 -8.81
N ASP A 275 -1.97 -11.26 -9.61
CA ASP A 275 -0.58 -11.28 -9.14
C ASP A 275 0.03 -9.88 -8.87
N ASP A 276 -0.65 -8.80 -9.27
CA ASP A 276 -0.16 -7.42 -9.11
C ASP A 276 -0.12 -6.95 -7.65
N LEU A 277 -0.81 -7.65 -6.74
CA LEU A 277 -0.64 -7.48 -5.29
C LEU A 277 0.77 -7.90 -4.82
N ARG A 278 1.48 -8.74 -5.58
CA ARG A 278 2.87 -9.16 -5.29
C ARG A 278 3.91 -8.35 -6.06
N PHE A 279 3.53 -7.84 -7.24
CA PHE A 279 4.39 -7.11 -8.17
C PHE A 279 3.66 -5.89 -8.73
N PRO A 280 3.69 -4.73 -8.04
CA PRO A 280 2.86 -3.59 -8.43
C PRO A 280 3.32 -2.97 -9.76
N ASP A 281 2.43 -2.89 -10.76
CA ASP A 281 2.66 -2.20 -12.04
C ASP A 281 1.51 -1.21 -12.41
N PRO A 282 1.33 -0.13 -11.64
CA PRO A 282 0.27 0.87 -11.89
C PRO A 282 0.36 1.53 -13.28
N LEU A 283 1.57 1.67 -13.84
CA LEU A 283 1.76 2.26 -15.16
C LEU A 283 1.29 1.34 -16.27
N GLN A 284 1.55 0.02 -16.16
CA GLN A 284 1.05 -0.95 -17.13
C GLN A 284 -0.45 -1.04 -17.09
N TRP A 285 -1.03 -1.04 -15.89
CA TRP A 285 -2.47 -0.96 -15.74
C TRP A 285 -3.09 0.28 -16.42
N LEU A 286 -2.53 1.47 -16.15
CA LEU A 286 -2.98 2.71 -16.79
C LEU A 286 -2.80 2.66 -18.31
N ASN A 287 -1.71 2.05 -18.79
CA ASN A 287 -1.47 1.92 -20.22
C ASN A 287 -2.45 0.97 -20.89
N ASP A 288 -2.69 -0.22 -20.33
CA ASP A 288 -3.66 -1.20 -20.85
C ASP A 288 -5.06 -0.59 -20.90
N TYR A 289 -5.43 0.14 -19.84
CA TYR A 289 -6.66 0.92 -19.82
C TYR A 289 -6.71 1.97 -20.94
N LEU A 290 -5.62 2.73 -21.15
CA LEU A 290 -5.57 3.75 -22.18
C LEU A 290 -5.57 3.17 -23.60
N THR A 291 -5.01 1.98 -23.82
CA THR A 291 -5.02 1.32 -25.12
C THR A 291 -6.37 0.70 -25.46
N ASP A 292 -7.10 0.17 -24.48
CA ASP A 292 -8.48 -0.31 -24.68
C ASP A 292 -9.46 0.84 -25.03
N LEU A 293 -9.13 2.09 -24.66
CA LEU A 293 -9.89 3.29 -25.06
C LEU A 293 -9.76 3.65 -26.55
N ASP A 294 -8.68 3.25 -27.21
CA ASP A 294 -8.38 3.68 -28.59
C ASP A 294 -9.13 2.84 -29.65
N ASP A 295 -9.50 1.60 -29.33
CA ASP A 295 -10.21 0.71 -30.27
C ASP A 295 -11.73 1.01 -30.34
N ASP A 296 -12.34 1.55 -29.28
CA ASP A 296 -13.79 1.84 -29.19
C ASP A 296 -14.16 3.33 -28.93
N GLY A 297 -13.17 4.23 -28.86
CA GLY A 297 -13.33 5.67 -28.57
C GLY A 297 -13.38 6.02 -27.07
N PRO A 298 -13.19 7.30 -26.68
CA PRO A 298 -12.93 7.65 -25.28
C PRO A 298 -14.16 7.38 -24.38
N LEU A 299 -14.00 6.44 -23.44
CA LEU A 299 -15.03 6.05 -22.46
C LEU A 299 -15.34 7.18 -21.43
N LEU A 300 -14.43 8.17 -21.26
CA LEU A 300 -14.54 9.26 -20.26
C LEU A 300 -14.57 10.69 -20.82
N CYS A 301 -15.27 11.60 -20.12
CA CYS A 301 -15.36 13.03 -20.47
C CYS A 301 -14.06 13.80 -20.11
N ALA A 302 -13.62 14.76 -20.95
CA ALA A 302 -12.36 15.52 -20.78
C ALA A 302 -12.18 16.23 -19.41
N ARG A 303 -13.25 16.42 -18.65
CA ARG A 303 -13.24 17.04 -17.30
C ARG A 303 -12.80 16.11 -16.18
N CYS A 304 -12.90 14.80 -16.36
CA CYS A 304 -12.50 13.82 -15.35
C CYS A 304 -10.98 13.56 -15.36
N LEU A 305 -10.26 14.06 -16.37
CA LEU A 305 -8.83 13.85 -16.56
C LEU A 305 -7.90 14.78 -15.73
N VAL A 306 -8.40 15.88 -15.13
CA VAL A 306 -7.57 17.05 -14.71
C VAL A 306 -7.16 17.07 -13.21
N VAL A 307 -7.62 16.16 -12.34
CA VAL A 307 -7.53 16.30 -10.87
C VAL A 307 -6.12 16.07 -10.25
N PHE A 308 -5.10 15.70 -11.02
CA PHE A 308 -3.91 15.04 -10.48
C PHE A 308 -2.72 15.89 -9.99
N SER A 309 -2.71 17.23 -10.08
CA SER A 309 -1.44 17.99 -9.95
C SER A 309 -1.09 18.59 -8.56
N SER A 310 -1.91 18.52 -7.52
CA SER A 310 -1.84 19.47 -6.38
C SER A 310 -1.40 18.96 -4.98
N ILE A 311 -0.98 17.71 -4.78
CA ILE A 311 -0.91 17.08 -3.42
C ILE A 311 0.47 17.03 -2.69
N LEU A 312 1.61 17.39 -3.29
CA LEU A 312 2.94 16.99 -2.75
C LEU A 312 3.84 18.11 -2.13
N SER A 313 3.54 18.71 -0.97
CA SER A 313 4.50 19.66 -0.31
C SER A 313 4.40 19.73 1.23
N ILE A 314 5.46 19.33 1.99
CA ILE A 314 5.59 19.45 3.48
C ILE A 314 7.07 19.75 3.91
N PRO A 315 7.38 20.56 4.98
CA PRO A 315 8.74 20.99 5.38
C PRO A 315 9.40 20.19 6.54
N VAL A 316 10.76 20.18 6.63
CA VAL A 316 11.61 19.41 7.59
C VAL A 316 12.40 20.32 8.56
N THR A 317 12.55 19.95 9.84
CA THR A 317 13.40 20.63 10.86
C THR A 317 14.80 19.99 11.03
N PRO A 318 15.83 20.73 11.51
CA PRO A 318 17.24 20.46 11.16
C PRO A 318 18.03 19.47 12.05
N ASP A 319 17.51 18.96 13.17
CA ASP A 319 18.35 18.32 14.19
C ASP A 319 18.26 16.77 14.28
N SER A 320 17.49 16.09 13.43
CA SER A 320 17.50 14.61 13.35
C SER A 320 18.33 14.14 12.13
N ASN A 321 19.59 13.78 12.35
CA ASN A 321 20.53 13.30 11.33
C ASN A 321 20.36 11.83 10.92
N GLU A 322 19.45 11.06 11.54
CA GLU A 322 19.14 9.72 11.04
C GLU A 322 18.32 9.87 9.76
N THR A 323 18.89 9.43 8.64
CA THR A 323 18.19 9.30 7.37
C THR A 323 18.13 7.83 7.00
N TYR A 324 17.03 7.46 6.39
CA TYR A 324 16.84 6.16 5.77
C TYR A 324 16.33 6.54 4.41
N ASP A 325 17.03 6.11 3.36
CA ASP A 325 16.61 6.36 1.98
C ASP A 325 16.77 7.78 1.46
N GLY A 326 17.66 8.55 2.08
CA GLY A 326 17.85 9.98 1.76
C GLY A 326 16.70 10.86 2.28
N VAL A 327 15.76 10.29 3.06
CA VAL A 327 14.72 11.01 3.79
C VAL A 327 14.91 10.84 5.31
N PRO A 328 14.50 11.83 6.12
CA PRO A 328 14.61 11.74 7.59
C PRO A 328 13.92 10.48 8.12
N LEU A 329 14.65 9.70 8.94
CA LEU A 329 14.15 8.51 9.62
C LEU A 329 13.64 8.90 11.00
N VAL A 330 12.39 8.54 11.28
CA VAL A 330 11.78 8.68 12.60
C VAL A 330 11.47 7.28 13.12
N ARG A 331 12.04 6.91 14.28
CA ARG A 331 11.76 5.63 14.94
C ARG A 331 10.54 5.79 15.83
N LEU A 332 9.56 4.92 15.62
CA LEU A 332 8.32 4.87 16.40
C LEU A 332 8.32 3.60 17.25
N THR A 333 7.67 3.66 18.42
CA THR A 333 7.63 2.55 19.40
C THR A 333 6.39 1.67 19.28
N ASP A 334 5.57 1.91 18.27
CA ASP A 334 4.23 1.34 18.13
C ASP A 334 4.20 0.14 17.21
N ASP A 335 3.12 -0.62 17.34
CA ASP A 335 2.82 -1.71 16.43
C ASP A 335 2.64 -1.17 15.00
N ALA A 336 3.23 -1.88 14.04
CA ALA A 336 3.26 -1.45 12.65
C ALA A 336 1.86 -1.47 12.02
N ASP A 337 1.00 -2.44 12.36
CA ASP A 337 -0.35 -2.57 11.77
C ASP A 337 -1.28 -1.47 12.29
N ASP A 338 -1.14 -1.13 13.57
CA ASP A 338 -1.89 -0.03 14.18
C ASP A 338 -1.45 1.32 13.59
N PHE A 339 -0.15 1.52 13.41
CA PHE A 339 0.39 2.76 12.82
C PHE A 339 0.08 2.87 11.32
N GLU A 340 0.07 1.75 10.59
CA GLU A 340 -0.41 1.68 9.21
C GLU A 340 -1.87 2.12 9.10
N SER A 341 -2.72 1.69 10.03
CA SER A 341 -4.14 2.08 10.06
C SER A 341 -4.30 3.59 10.26
N LEU A 342 -3.48 4.20 11.12
CA LEU A 342 -3.44 5.66 11.29
C LEU A 342 -2.97 6.36 10.00
N LEU A 343 -1.90 5.88 9.38
CA LEU A 343 -1.38 6.43 8.12
C LEU A 343 -2.42 6.30 6.99
N LYS A 344 -3.16 5.20 6.92
CA LYS A 344 -4.30 5.05 6.01
C LYS A 344 -5.35 6.15 6.23
N MET A 345 -5.71 6.47 7.47
CA MET A 345 -6.64 7.58 7.75
C MET A 345 -6.07 8.98 7.42
N MET A 346 -4.75 9.17 7.53
CA MET A 346 -4.12 10.47 7.28
C MET A 346 -3.86 10.74 5.79
N TYR A 347 -3.51 9.71 5.03
CA TYR A 347 -3.15 9.80 3.61
C TYR A 347 -4.31 9.44 2.67
N ILE A 348 -5.36 8.76 3.16
CA ILE A 348 -6.57 8.46 2.40
C ILE A 348 -7.73 9.35 2.87
N PRO A 349 -8.19 10.33 2.07
CA PRO A 349 -9.37 11.13 2.38
C PRO A 349 -10.62 10.26 2.16
N SER A 350 -11.07 9.59 3.23
CA SER A 350 -12.07 8.49 3.28
C SER A 350 -11.51 7.13 2.83
N PRO A 351 -11.05 6.29 3.77
CA PRO A 351 -10.73 4.89 3.50
C PRO A 351 -11.91 4.21 2.78
N PRO A 352 -11.68 3.55 1.64
CA PRO A 352 -12.73 3.00 0.76
C PRO A 352 -13.66 1.99 1.45
N ASP A 353 -13.16 1.36 2.51
CA ASP A 353 -13.79 0.22 3.17
C ASP A 353 -14.80 0.62 4.27
N LEU A 354 -15.12 1.90 4.42
CA LEU A 354 -15.95 2.35 5.54
C LEU A 354 -17.32 2.82 5.02
N LYS A 355 -18.11 1.85 4.55
CA LYS A 355 -19.52 2.06 4.25
C LYS A 355 -20.23 2.53 5.54
N HIS A 356 -21.24 3.39 5.40
CA HIS A 356 -22.09 3.74 6.54
C HIS A 356 -22.65 2.45 7.14
N ARG A 357 -22.43 2.22 8.44
CA ARG A 357 -22.82 1.00 9.17
C ARG A 357 -22.04 -0.27 8.79
N ASP A 358 -20.81 -0.13 8.31
CA ASP A 358 -19.96 -1.29 8.01
C ASP A 358 -19.64 -2.08 9.30
N PRO A 359 -19.91 -3.40 9.35
CA PRO A 359 -19.62 -4.22 10.53
C PRO A 359 -18.12 -4.37 10.84
N GLY A 360 -17.22 -4.12 9.90
CA GLY A 360 -15.76 -4.11 10.08
C GLY A 360 -15.22 -2.78 10.60
N PHE A 361 -15.95 -1.67 10.43
CA PHE A 361 -15.46 -0.34 10.78
C PHE A 361 -15.04 -0.19 12.25
N PRO A 362 -15.79 -0.71 13.26
CA PRO A 362 -15.36 -0.55 14.65
C PRO A 362 -13.98 -1.15 14.93
N ILE A 363 -13.64 -2.30 14.34
CA ILE A 363 -12.32 -2.94 14.52
C ILE A 363 -11.21 -2.03 13.96
N PHE A 364 -11.42 -1.50 12.74
CA PHE A 364 -10.49 -0.54 12.14
C PHE A 364 -10.36 0.72 13.01
N ALA A 365 -11.47 1.28 13.46
CA ALA A 365 -11.51 2.45 14.31
C ALA A 365 -10.73 2.25 15.62
N GLY A 366 -10.81 1.09 16.27
CA GLY A 366 -10.04 0.80 17.47
C GLY A 366 -8.52 0.85 17.26
N LYS A 367 -8.03 0.28 16.14
CA LYS A 367 -6.60 0.36 15.78
C LYS A 367 -6.13 1.80 15.59
N VAL A 368 -6.92 2.58 14.84
CA VAL A 368 -6.60 3.99 14.57
C VAL A 368 -6.65 4.83 15.84
N LEU A 369 -7.69 4.68 16.66
CA LEU A 369 -7.87 5.46 17.88
C LEU A 369 -6.76 5.17 18.88
N LYS A 370 -6.29 3.92 19.01
CA LYS A 370 -5.17 3.57 19.90
C LYS A 370 -3.91 4.38 19.60
N ILE A 371 -3.56 4.55 18.33
CA ILE A 371 -2.38 5.34 17.93
C ILE A 371 -2.69 6.84 17.94
N ALA A 372 -3.88 7.24 17.49
CA ALA A 372 -4.28 8.65 17.49
C ALA A 372 -4.32 9.23 18.92
N ASP A 373 -4.79 8.46 19.90
CA ASP A 373 -4.80 8.84 21.32
C ASP A 373 -3.37 8.92 21.87
N LYS A 374 -2.48 7.98 21.51
CA LYS A 374 -1.08 7.97 21.96
C LYS A 374 -0.26 9.15 21.42
N TYR A 375 -0.50 9.51 20.16
CA TYR A 375 0.25 10.56 19.45
C TYR A 375 -0.51 11.90 19.35
N GLU A 376 -1.63 12.03 20.05
CA GLU A 376 -2.46 13.25 20.10
C GLU A 376 -2.86 13.75 18.69
N VAL A 377 -3.18 12.82 17.79
CA VAL A 377 -3.65 13.14 16.42
C VAL A 377 -5.15 13.43 16.46
N ASP A 378 -5.50 14.58 17.03
CA ASP A 378 -6.88 14.96 17.32
C ASP A 378 -7.77 14.96 16.07
N SER A 379 -7.27 15.45 14.94
CA SER A 379 -8.07 15.53 13.70
C SER A 379 -8.57 14.16 13.22
N VAL A 380 -7.71 13.14 13.31
CA VAL A 380 -8.07 11.76 12.97
C VAL A 380 -9.00 11.17 14.01
N ARG A 381 -8.68 11.37 15.30
CA ARG A 381 -9.55 10.93 16.40
C ARG A 381 -10.97 11.46 16.23
N HIS A 382 -11.12 12.77 16.03
CA HIS A 382 -12.41 13.41 15.82
C HIS A 382 -13.13 12.88 14.58
N ALA A 383 -12.43 12.62 13.48
CA ALA A 383 -13.02 12.07 12.26
C ALA A 383 -13.55 10.64 12.48
N VAL A 384 -12.76 9.78 13.12
CA VAL A 384 -13.14 8.39 13.41
C VAL A 384 -14.30 8.32 14.40
N VAL A 385 -14.23 9.08 15.51
CA VAL A 385 -15.32 9.12 16.49
C VAL A 385 -16.59 9.67 15.86
N LYS A 386 -16.50 10.74 15.07
CA LYS A 386 -17.66 11.30 14.37
C LYS A 386 -18.31 10.29 13.43
N GLN A 387 -17.52 9.48 12.72
CA GLN A 387 -18.05 8.43 11.87
C GLN A 387 -18.73 7.33 12.70
N LEU A 388 -18.10 6.86 13.79
CA LEU A 388 -18.69 5.88 14.71
C LEU A 388 -20.02 6.39 15.26
N GLU A 389 -20.07 7.64 15.73
CA GLU A 389 -21.29 8.28 16.23
C GLU A 389 -22.35 8.55 15.15
N SER A 390 -21.97 8.56 13.87
CA SER A 390 -22.92 8.73 12.77
C SER A 390 -23.67 7.43 12.45
N ASP A 391 -23.04 6.28 12.74
CA ASP A 391 -23.62 4.96 12.48
C ASP A 391 -24.68 4.57 13.52
N TRP A 392 -24.65 5.17 14.70
CA TRP A 392 -25.53 4.84 15.83
C TRP A 392 -26.54 5.96 16.15
N PRO A 393 -27.82 5.62 16.39
CA PRO A 393 -28.82 6.59 16.84
C PRO A 393 -28.52 7.13 18.25
N LYS A 394 -28.48 8.45 18.40
CA LYS A 394 -28.18 9.13 19.68
C LYS A 394 -29.43 9.64 20.40
N ASP A 395 -30.52 9.80 19.67
CA ASP A 395 -31.81 10.17 20.23
C ASP A 395 -32.94 9.33 19.64
N LEU A 396 -34.11 9.42 20.26
CA LEU A 396 -35.28 8.65 19.85
C LEU A 396 -35.73 9.00 18.42
N SER A 397 -35.52 10.23 17.96
CA SER A 397 -35.89 10.66 16.60
C SER A 397 -34.94 10.09 15.54
N GLU A 398 -33.65 10.00 15.84
CA GLU A 398 -32.68 9.24 15.06
C GLU A 398 -33.02 7.75 15.05
N TRP A 399 -33.46 7.20 16.19
CA TRP A 399 -33.86 5.80 16.28
C TRP A 399 -35.09 5.48 15.43
N TYR A 400 -36.09 6.36 15.38
CA TYR A 400 -37.24 6.22 14.47
C TYR A 400 -36.79 6.18 13.00
N ARG A 401 -35.89 7.09 12.60
CA ARG A 401 -35.34 7.10 11.23
C ARG A 401 -34.58 5.82 10.93
N PHE A 402 -33.78 5.36 11.89
CA PHE A 402 -33.02 4.12 11.80
C PHE A 402 -33.93 2.90 11.61
N LYS A 403 -34.98 2.75 12.44
CA LYS A 403 -35.95 1.65 12.30
C LYS A 403 -36.74 1.71 10.99
N ALA A 404 -37.18 2.89 10.57
CA ALA A 404 -37.90 3.06 9.31
C ALA A 404 -37.03 2.70 8.09
N ASP A 405 -35.74 3.08 8.11
CA ASP A 405 -34.77 2.70 7.08
C ASP A 405 -34.55 1.18 7.06
N MET A 406 -34.39 0.54 8.22
CA MET A 406 -34.30 -0.93 8.32
C MET A 406 -35.54 -1.63 7.75
N GLU A 407 -36.75 -1.19 8.12
CA GLU A 407 -38.01 -1.76 7.60
C GLU A 407 -38.10 -1.63 6.08
N LYS A 408 -37.75 -0.46 5.54
CA LYS A 408 -37.75 -0.20 4.10
C LYS A 408 -36.76 -1.11 3.37
N GLN A 409 -35.58 -1.34 3.92
CA GLN A 409 -34.60 -2.26 3.32
C GLN A 409 -35.12 -3.71 3.30
N VAL A 410 -35.82 -4.15 4.35
CA VAL A 410 -36.48 -5.47 4.40
C VAL A 410 -37.58 -5.57 3.35
N GLU A 411 -38.40 -4.53 3.18
CA GLU A 411 -39.47 -4.49 2.17
C GLU A 411 -38.92 -4.55 0.74
N LEU A 412 -37.81 -3.86 0.47
CA LEU A 412 -37.19 -3.80 -0.87
C LEU A 412 -36.44 -5.10 -1.24
N ASN A 413 -35.72 -5.69 -0.29
CA ASN A 413 -34.78 -6.78 -0.58
C ASN A 413 -35.30 -8.17 -0.13
N GLY A 414 -36.36 -8.22 0.67
CA GLY A 414 -36.85 -9.44 1.30
C GLY A 414 -35.94 -9.97 2.42
N LEU A 415 -36.46 -10.86 3.28
CA LEU A 415 -35.77 -11.40 4.46
C LEU A 415 -34.46 -12.16 4.17
N LYS A 416 -34.21 -12.58 2.91
CA LYS A 416 -33.06 -13.42 2.53
C LYS A 416 -31.92 -12.68 1.82
N ILE A 417 -32.14 -11.44 1.37
CA ILE A 417 -31.16 -10.63 0.61
C ILE A 417 -30.84 -9.35 1.39
N ILE A 418 -30.77 -9.44 2.72
CA ILE A 418 -30.22 -8.33 3.48
C ILE A 418 -28.73 -8.58 3.60
N ASP A 419 -27.99 -7.94 2.71
CA ASP A 419 -26.56 -8.02 2.65
C ASP A 419 -25.99 -7.62 4.03
N SER A 420 -25.05 -8.42 4.54
CA SER A 420 -24.50 -8.33 5.89
C SER A 420 -23.80 -6.99 6.21
N PHE A 421 -23.71 -6.09 5.23
CA PHE A 421 -22.88 -4.90 5.23
C PHE A 421 -23.60 -3.59 5.60
N SER A 422 -24.91 -3.63 5.86
CA SER A 422 -25.71 -2.43 6.21
C SER A 422 -26.18 -2.39 7.66
N PHE A 423 -25.65 -3.30 8.51
CA PHE A 423 -26.00 -3.37 9.91
C PHE A 423 -24.76 -3.19 10.77
N ASN A 424 -24.90 -2.28 11.73
CA ASN A 424 -23.90 -2.08 12.76
C ASN A 424 -23.64 -3.41 13.47
N GLU A 425 -22.37 -3.77 13.62
CA GLU A 425 -21.98 -4.92 14.43
C GLU A 425 -21.83 -4.44 15.89
N PRO A 426 -22.77 -4.81 16.79
CA PRO A 426 -22.81 -4.21 18.12
C PRO A 426 -21.66 -4.64 19.03
N ALA A 427 -21.10 -5.84 18.90
CA ALA A 427 -20.10 -6.33 19.85
C ALA A 427 -18.76 -5.60 19.71
N SER A 428 -18.25 -5.42 18.49
CA SER A 428 -17.04 -4.65 18.22
C SER A 428 -17.24 -3.16 18.53
N ALA A 429 -18.42 -2.60 18.24
CA ALA A 429 -18.73 -1.21 18.60
C ALA A 429 -18.71 -0.99 20.12
N ILE A 430 -19.28 -1.92 20.91
CA ILE A 430 -19.20 -1.88 22.38
C ILE A 430 -17.74 -1.91 22.83
N ARG A 431 -16.94 -2.85 22.33
CA ARG A 431 -15.52 -2.99 22.73
C ARG A 431 -14.75 -1.69 22.50
N VAL A 432 -14.85 -1.15 21.28
CA VAL A 432 -14.11 0.07 20.88
C VAL A 432 -14.58 1.28 21.66
N ALA A 433 -15.89 1.45 21.85
CA ALA A 433 -16.42 2.56 22.62
C ALA A 433 -16.03 2.50 24.10
N MET A 434 -15.95 1.30 24.68
CA MET A 434 -15.47 1.11 26.05
C MET A 434 -13.97 1.38 26.17
N ASP A 435 -13.16 1.01 25.18
CA ASP A 435 -11.70 1.17 25.23
C ASP A 435 -11.25 2.63 24.99
N HIS A 436 -12.01 3.40 24.20
CA HIS A 436 -11.66 4.77 23.80
C HIS A 436 -12.58 5.85 24.37
N ASP A 437 -13.37 5.53 25.40
CA ASP A 437 -14.28 6.44 26.09
C ASP A 437 -15.25 7.18 25.14
N ILE A 438 -16.04 6.40 24.40
CA ILE A 438 -17.08 6.89 23.47
C ILE A 438 -18.46 6.50 24.01
N PRO A 439 -18.94 7.12 25.10
CA PRO A 439 -20.16 6.69 25.78
C PRO A 439 -21.44 6.94 24.98
N SER A 440 -21.39 7.81 23.97
CA SER A 440 -22.56 8.23 23.18
C SER A 440 -23.24 7.08 22.43
N ILE A 441 -22.50 6.04 22.05
CA ILE A 441 -23.04 4.90 21.27
C ILE A 441 -23.36 3.66 22.12
N LEU A 442 -22.84 3.57 23.35
CA LEU A 442 -22.95 2.38 24.19
C LEU A 442 -24.41 1.96 24.51
N PRO A 443 -25.32 2.87 24.93
CA PRO A 443 -26.66 2.46 25.36
C PRO A 443 -27.44 1.76 24.24
N ILE A 444 -27.34 2.28 23.01
CA ILE A 444 -28.04 1.73 21.86
C ILE A 444 -27.34 0.49 21.29
N ALA A 445 -26.01 0.40 21.37
CA ALA A 445 -25.27 -0.78 20.97
C ALA A 445 -25.59 -2.00 21.86
N PHE A 446 -25.61 -1.82 23.18
CA PHE A 446 -26.05 -2.85 24.13
C PHE A 446 -27.52 -3.23 23.93
N TYR A 447 -28.40 -2.24 23.72
CA TYR A 447 -29.81 -2.48 23.40
C TYR A 447 -30.00 -3.34 22.14
N THR A 448 -29.19 -3.08 21.10
CA THR A 448 -29.24 -3.80 19.83
C THR A 448 -28.72 -5.23 19.99
N LEU A 449 -27.61 -5.41 20.70
CA LEU A 449 -27.08 -6.74 21.01
C LEU A 449 -28.05 -7.57 21.86
N ALA A 450 -28.80 -6.92 22.74
CA ALA A 450 -29.77 -7.58 23.61
C ALA A 450 -30.92 -8.28 22.84
N GLN A 451 -31.20 -7.82 21.62
CA GLN A 451 -32.23 -8.38 20.74
C GLN A 451 -31.77 -9.60 19.95
N VAL A 452 -30.47 -9.94 20.01
CA VAL A 452 -29.92 -11.09 19.29
C VAL A 452 -30.09 -12.38 20.11
N ASP A 453 -30.52 -13.44 19.43
CA ASP A 453 -30.56 -14.79 19.99
C ASP A 453 -29.13 -15.34 20.09
N MET A 454 -28.73 -15.78 21.28
CA MET A 454 -27.39 -16.32 21.50
C MET A 454 -27.25 -17.77 21.02
N ASN A 455 -28.36 -18.41 20.61
CA ASN A 455 -28.31 -19.75 20.05
C ASN A 455 -27.71 -19.72 18.64
N PRO A 456 -26.53 -20.34 18.40
CA PRO A 456 -25.88 -20.34 17.10
C PRO A 456 -26.69 -21.07 16.00
N GLU A 457 -27.62 -21.96 16.37
CA GLU A 457 -28.54 -22.62 15.43
C GLU A 457 -29.67 -21.70 14.96
N ARG A 458 -29.80 -20.52 15.56
CA ARG A 458 -30.81 -19.50 15.24
C ARG A 458 -30.11 -18.17 14.99
N PRO A 459 -29.41 -18.04 13.85
CA PRO A 459 -28.74 -16.80 13.50
C PRO A 459 -29.72 -15.61 13.49
N PRO A 460 -29.22 -14.39 13.70
CA PRO A 460 -30.05 -13.20 13.63
C PRO A 460 -30.85 -13.18 12.32
N GLN A 461 -32.11 -12.79 12.42
CA GLN A 461 -32.99 -12.72 11.24
C GLN A 461 -32.58 -11.60 10.28
N MET A 462 -31.76 -10.65 10.74
CA MET A 462 -31.26 -9.50 10.00
C MET A 462 -29.83 -9.18 10.45
N GLY A 463 -28.90 -9.05 9.50
CA GLY A 463 -27.51 -8.61 9.73
C GLY A 463 -26.49 -9.69 10.11
N PRO A 464 -25.21 -9.32 10.29
CA PRO A 464 -24.14 -10.25 10.65
C PRO A 464 -24.34 -10.87 12.03
N ALA A 465 -23.82 -12.08 12.22
CA ALA A 465 -23.68 -12.65 13.54
C ALA A 465 -22.75 -11.78 14.40
N PRO A 466 -23.14 -11.41 15.64
CA PRO A 466 -22.27 -10.61 16.49
C PRO A 466 -20.96 -11.33 16.82
N ARG A 467 -19.88 -10.55 16.94
CA ARG A 467 -18.55 -11.05 17.33
C ARG A 467 -18.45 -11.20 18.85
N TRP A 468 -19.14 -12.20 19.37
CA TRP A 468 -19.26 -12.46 20.82
C TRP A 468 -17.90 -12.61 21.53
N ASP A 469 -16.88 -13.03 20.81
CA ASP A 469 -15.50 -13.21 21.28
C ASP A 469 -14.79 -11.89 21.68
N LEU A 470 -15.28 -10.74 21.20
CA LEU A 470 -14.71 -9.43 21.53
C LEU A 470 -15.20 -8.87 22.87
N LEU A 471 -16.28 -9.42 23.44
CA LEU A 471 -16.85 -8.95 24.70
C LEU A 471 -16.09 -9.54 25.88
N ASN A 472 -15.79 -8.71 26.87
CA ASN A 472 -15.17 -9.18 28.10
C ASN A 472 -16.25 -9.60 29.13
N ALA A 473 -15.80 -10.17 30.27
CA ALA A 473 -16.71 -10.64 31.31
C ALA A 473 -17.67 -9.54 31.85
N ASN A 474 -17.20 -8.30 31.99
CA ASN A 474 -18.03 -7.19 32.47
C ASN A 474 -19.08 -6.79 31.43
N ASP A 475 -18.72 -6.79 30.14
CA ASP A 475 -19.67 -6.47 29.07
C ASP A 475 -20.78 -7.53 29.00
N PHE A 476 -20.44 -8.81 29.19
CA PHE A 476 -21.43 -9.88 29.30
C PHE A 476 -22.35 -9.71 30.51
N VAL A 477 -21.81 -9.33 31.67
CA VAL A 477 -22.63 -9.07 32.88
C VAL A 477 -23.62 -7.94 32.62
N ARG A 478 -23.17 -6.81 32.03
CA ARG A 478 -24.03 -5.68 31.66
C ARG A 478 -25.13 -6.11 30.69
N LEU A 479 -24.76 -6.85 29.65
CA LEU A 479 -25.71 -7.33 28.65
C LEU A 479 -26.79 -8.22 29.27
N MET A 480 -26.39 -9.20 30.08
CA MET A 480 -27.32 -10.15 30.70
C MET A 480 -28.21 -9.49 31.75
N GLY A 481 -27.65 -8.59 32.56
CA GLY A 481 -28.41 -7.78 33.51
C GLY A 481 -29.44 -6.90 32.81
N GLY A 482 -29.03 -6.21 31.74
CA GLY A 482 -29.93 -5.38 30.94
C GLY A 482 -31.04 -6.19 30.25
N LYS A 483 -30.73 -7.36 29.69
CA LYS A 483 -31.74 -8.29 29.15
C LYS A 483 -32.78 -8.65 30.20
N GLN A 484 -32.34 -9.06 31.39
CA GLN A 484 -33.24 -9.44 32.48
C GLN A 484 -34.12 -8.25 32.92
N PHE A 485 -33.52 -7.07 33.08
CA PHE A 485 -34.23 -5.86 33.48
C PHE A 485 -35.33 -5.50 32.48
N MET A 486 -35.00 -5.48 31.18
CA MET A 486 -35.98 -5.19 30.12
C MET A 486 -37.09 -6.24 30.06
N ALA A 487 -36.75 -7.53 30.19
CA ALA A 487 -37.73 -8.61 30.18
C ALA A 487 -38.78 -8.46 31.29
N VAL A 488 -38.36 -8.05 32.50
CA VAL A 488 -39.28 -7.75 33.61
C VAL A 488 -40.15 -6.53 33.27
N GLY A 489 -39.56 -5.48 32.69
CA GLY A 489 -40.25 -4.24 32.32
C GLY A 489 -41.24 -4.37 31.16
N MET A 490 -41.20 -5.45 30.36
CA MET A 490 -42.13 -5.63 29.22
C MET A 490 -43.60 -5.56 29.63
N ASN A 491 -43.96 -6.07 30.81
CA ASN A 491 -45.35 -6.02 31.28
C ASN A 491 -45.79 -4.62 31.72
N GLU A 492 -44.86 -3.78 32.18
CA GLU A 492 -45.14 -2.39 32.58
C GLU A 492 -45.54 -1.54 31.36
N LEU A 493 -45.08 -1.91 30.15
CA LEU A 493 -45.46 -1.23 28.90
C LEU A 493 -46.98 -1.27 28.65
N LEU A 494 -47.70 -2.25 29.19
CA LEU A 494 -49.14 -2.40 29.01
C LEU A 494 -49.94 -1.31 29.75
N GLU A 495 -49.30 -0.57 30.67
CA GLU A 495 -49.93 0.55 31.39
C GLU A 495 -50.36 1.70 30.47
N VAL A 496 -49.74 1.82 29.28
CA VAL A 496 -50.12 2.84 28.28
C VAL A 496 -51.57 2.71 27.78
N PHE A 497 -52.21 1.55 28.01
CA PHE A 497 -53.61 1.29 27.64
C PHE A 497 -54.60 1.58 28.78
N ILE A 498 -54.15 2.08 29.93
CA ILE A 498 -55.04 2.46 31.04
C ILE A 498 -55.56 3.88 30.80
N ILE A 499 -56.85 4.00 30.49
CA ILE A 499 -57.53 5.29 30.25
C ILE A 499 -58.80 5.34 31.10
N GLU A 500 -58.85 6.26 32.05
CA GLU A 500 -59.98 6.40 32.99
C GLU A 500 -61.12 7.28 32.46
N GLN A 501 -60.84 8.15 31.49
CA GLN A 501 -61.72 9.25 31.09
C GLN A 501 -62.59 8.94 29.86
N CYS A 502 -62.81 7.67 29.52
CA CYS A 502 -63.64 7.27 28.38
C CYS A 502 -64.83 6.40 28.79
N SER A 503 -66.04 6.84 28.44
CA SER A 503 -67.30 6.12 28.72
C SER A 503 -67.77 5.22 27.57
N ALA A 504 -67.03 5.14 26.46
CA ALA A 504 -67.43 4.36 25.29
C ALA A 504 -67.06 2.87 25.46
N GLN A 505 -68.06 1.99 25.41
CA GLN A 505 -67.88 0.54 25.59
C GLN A 505 -66.90 -0.09 24.60
N ARG A 506 -66.92 0.35 23.33
CA ARG A 506 -65.97 -0.12 22.29
C ARG A 506 -64.52 0.14 22.68
N CYS A 507 -64.22 1.32 23.23
CA CYS A 507 -62.88 1.68 23.66
C CYS A 507 -62.44 0.83 24.85
N GLY A 508 -63.32 0.64 25.83
CA GLY A 508 -63.04 -0.21 27.00
C GLY A 508 -62.72 -1.65 26.60
N ASN A 509 -63.47 -2.23 25.66
CA ASN A 509 -63.23 -3.58 25.16
C ASN A 509 -61.86 -3.69 24.44
N GLU A 510 -61.56 -2.76 23.53
CA GLU A 510 -60.28 -2.81 22.78
C GLU A 510 -59.07 -2.51 23.66
N LEU A 511 -59.16 -1.56 24.61
CA LEU A 511 -58.09 -1.30 25.59
C LEU A 511 -57.86 -2.49 26.52
N THR A 512 -58.92 -3.19 26.94
CA THR A 512 -58.81 -4.41 27.75
C THR A 512 -58.11 -5.51 26.97
N LYS A 513 -58.44 -5.67 25.69
CA LYS A 513 -57.79 -6.63 24.80
C LYS A 513 -56.30 -6.33 24.62
N LEU A 514 -55.94 -5.06 24.40
CA LEU A 514 -54.54 -4.62 24.28
C LEU A 514 -53.77 -4.81 25.59
N LYS A 515 -54.39 -4.53 26.74
CA LYS A 515 -53.82 -4.76 28.08
C LYS A 515 -53.69 -6.25 28.42
N ALA A 516 -54.49 -7.12 27.81
CA ALA A 516 -54.41 -8.57 28.00
C ALA A 516 -53.36 -9.24 27.09
N THR A 517 -52.55 -8.46 26.35
CA THR A 517 -51.46 -8.97 25.52
C THR A 517 -50.48 -9.79 26.38
N LYS A 518 -50.13 -10.99 25.90
CA LYS A 518 -49.15 -11.86 26.56
C LYS A 518 -47.89 -11.95 25.72
N PHE A 519 -46.76 -11.63 26.30
CA PHE A 519 -45.45 -11.84 25.69
C PHE A 519 -45.07 -13.32 25.78
N SER A 520 -44.62 -13.88 24.66
CA SER A 520 -44.07 -15.23 24.57
C SER A 520 -42.73 -15.32 25.31
N MET A 521 -42.34 -16.55 25.70
CA MET A 521 -41.02 -16.81 26.27
C MET A 521 -39.88 -16.31 25.37
N ARG A 522 -40.08 -16.36 24.04
CA ARG A 522 -39.11 -15.85 23.08
C ARG A 522 -38.94 -14.33 23.20
N GLU A 523 -40.04 -13.59 23.24
CA GLU A 523 -40.02 -12.13 23.40
C GLU A 523 -39.41 -11.69 24.74
N LEU A 524 -39.50 -12.54 25.77
CA LEU A 524 -38.84 -12.28 27.06
C LEU A 524 -37.34 -12.62 27.05
N CYS A 525 -36.88 -13.53 26.19
CA CYS A 525 -35.45 -13.84 26.03
C CYS A 525 -34.70 -12.83 25.13
N ILE A 526 -35.43 -12.15 24.24
CA ILE A 526 -34.95 -11.07 23.36
C ILE A 526 -35.86 -9.85 23.47
N PRO A 527 -35.85 -9.14 24.62
CA PRO A 527 -36.77 -8.04 24.86
C PRO A 527 -36.50 -6.84 23.94
N ASP A 528 -37.55 -6.32 23.29
CA ASP A 528 -37.52 -5.15 22.41
C ASP A 528 -38.66 -4.16 22.78
N PRO A 529 -38.58 -3.48 23.94
CA PRO A 529 -39.62 -2.57 24.41
C PRO A 529 -39.89 -1.42 23.43
N LEU A 530 -38.85 -0.84 22.81
CA LEU A 530 -39.00 0.26 21.86
C LEU A 530 -39.64 -0.21 20.55
N GLY A 531 -39.19 -1.33 19.99
CA GLY A 531 -39.75 -1.89 18.76
C GLY A 531 -41.19 -2.37 18.93
N TRP A 532 -41.53 -2.95 20.09
CA TRP A 532 -42.91 -3.32 20.39
C TRP A 532 -43.83 -2.09 20.46
N LEU A 533 -43.44 -1.05 21.22
CA LEU A 533 -44.20 0.21 21.31
C LEU A 533 -44.34 0.89 19.94
N TYR A 534 -43.28 0.87 19.13
CA TYR A 534 -43.29 1.38 17.76
C TYR A 534 -44.32 0.65 16.87
N GLY A 535 -44.37 -0.69 16.94
CA GLY A 535 -45.35 -1.48 16.22
C GLY A 535 -46.79 -1.16 16.61
N VAL A 536 -47.06 -1.06 17.93
CA VAL A 536 -48.38 -0.66 18.44
C VAL A 536 -48.78 0.73 17.94
N LEU A 537 -47.84 1.69 17.92
CA LEU A 537 -48.07 3.04 17.43
C LEU A 537 -48.46 3.08 15.93
N LYS A 538 -47.80 2.26 15.11
CA LYS A 538 -48.05 2.14 13.66
C LYS A 538 -49.45 1.59 13.35
N ASP A 539 -49.92 0.65 14.16
CA ASP A 539 -51.22 0.02 14.01
C ASP A 539 -52.35 0.70 14.82
N LEU A 540 -52.04 1.78 15.55
CA LEU A 540 -52.99 2.42 16.48
C LEU A 540 -54.25 2.93 15.76
N ASP A 541 -54.08 3.49 14.56
CA ASP A 541 -55.18 4.06 13.78
C ASP A 541 -56.11 2.97 13.21
N ARG A 542 -55.68 1.69 13.23
CA ARG A 542 -56.49 0.52 12.87
C ARG A 542 -57.28 -0.05 14.06
N LYS A 543 -57.07 0.45 15.28
CA LYS A 543 -57.77 -0.03 16.48
C LYS A 543 -59.12 0.65 16.63
N ASP A 544 -60.13 -0.07 17.13
CA ASP A 544 -61.49 0.43 17.37
C ASP A 544 -61.57 1.32 18.62
N LEU A 545 -60.87 2.45 18.57
CA LEU A 545 -60.76 3.45 19.62
C LEU A 545 -61.32 4.78 19.11
N CYS A 546 -61.95 5.57 19.99
CA CYS A 546 -62.30 6.95 19.65
C CYS A 546 -61.04 7.82 19.55
N SER A 547 -61.12 8.94 18.84
CA SER A 547 -59.99 9.86 18.62
C SER A 547 -59.33 10.34 19.92
N ALA A 548 -60.11 10.55 20.98
CA ALA A 548 -59.58 10.92 22.30
C ALA A 548 -58.75 9.78 22.94
N CYS A 549 -59.22 8.53 22.87
CA CYS A 549 -58.46 7.37 23.37
C CYS A 549 -57.22 7.11 22.52
N GLN A 550 -57.34 7.20 21.18
CA GLN A 550 -56.19 7.09 20.28
C GLN A 550 -55.14 8.16 20.62
N GLY A 551 -55.55 9.41 20.81
CA GLY A 551 -54.65 10.50 21.21
C GLY A 551 -53.98 10.25 22.57
N ALA A 552 -54.73 9.74 23.55
CA ALA A 552 -54.21 9.41 24.88
C ALA A 552 -53.20 8.25 24.83
N VAL A 553 -53.52 7.14 24.15
CA VAL A 553 -52.59 6.01 23.95
C VAL A 553 -51.36 6.46 23.19
N ARG A 554 -51.52 7.22 22.09
CA ARG A 554 -50.40 7.78 21.31
C ARG A 554 -49.46 8.59 22.18
N LYS A 555 -50.00 9.49 23.02
CA LYS A 555 -49.22 10.29 23.97
C LYS A 555 -48.53 9.42 25.02
N GLY A 556 -49.23 8.40 25.55
CA GLY A 556 -48.68 7.45 26.52
C GLY A 556 -47.53 6.63 25.95
N ILE A 557 -47.67 6.12 24.72
CA ILE A 557 -46.62 5.38 24.00
C ILE A 557 -45.41 6.28 23.78
N LEU A 558 -45.58 7.47 23.20
CA LEU A 558 -44.47 8.39 22.94
C LEU A 558 -43.70 8.75 24.23
N LYS A 559 -44.42 9.02 25.32
CA LYS A 559 -43.83 9.28 26.63
C LYS A 559 -43.07 8.06 27.17
N THR A 560 -43.64 6.86 27.01
CA THR A 560 -43.02 5.62 27.50
C THR A 560 -41.78 5.27 26.69
N MET A 561 -41.79 5.46 25.37
CA MET A 561 -40.61 5.29 24.52
C MET A 561 -39.49 6.26 24.92
N GLU A 562 -39.82 7.51 25.25
CA GLU A 562 -38.86 8.49 25.75
C GLU A 562 -38.27 8.09 27.11
N ILE A 563 -39.09 7.55 28.01
CA ILE A 563 -38.65 6.99 29.30
C ILE A 563 -37.70 5.81 29.06
N CYS A 564 -38.10 4.82 28.25
CA CYS A 564 -37.28 3.66 27.92
C CYS A 564 -35.92 4.08 27.35
N TRP A 565 -35.91 5.01 26.39
CA TRP A 565 -34.68 5.53 25.78
C TRP A 565 -33.74 6.15 26.83
N ARG A 566 -34.26 7.04 27.68
CA ARG A 566 -33.47 7.71 28.72
C ARG A 566 -32.93 6.76 29.79
N HIS A 567 -33.60 5.62 30.00
CA HIS A 567 -33.17 4.63 30.98
C HIS A 567 -32.14 3.63 30.44
N LEU A 568 -31.90 3.56 29.13
CA LEU A 568 -30.93 2.61 28.55
C LEU A 568 -29.55 2.64 29.22
N PRO A 569 -28.92 3.80 29.52
CA PRO A 569 -27.64 3.82 30.22
C PRO A 569 -27.70 3.14 31.59
N ARG A 570 -28.79 3.38 32.35
CA ARG A 570 -29.01 2.77 33.66
C ARG A 570 -29.29 1.27 33.56
N VAL A 571 -29.98 0.83 32.52
CA VAL A 571 -30.31 -0.60 32.26
C VAL A 571 -29.03 -1.42 32.07
N PHE A 572 -28.01 -0.85 31.44
CA PHE A 572 -26.76 -1.54 31.12
C PHE A 572 -25.58 -1.13 32.01
N GLU A 573 -25.81 -0.37 33.09
CA GLU A 573 -24.77 0.08 34.03
C GLU A 573 -23.58 0.78 33.32
N LEU A 574 -23.93 1.78 32.49
CA LEU A 574 -23.01 2.59 31.66
C LEU A 574 -22.75 3.98 32.24
#